data_AF-A0A965NBC0-F1
#
_entry.id   AF-A0A965NBC0-F1
#
_cell.length_a   1.000
_cell.length_b   1.000
_cell.length_c   1.000
_cell.angle_alpha   90.00
_cell.angle_beta   90.00
_cell.angle_gamma   90.00
#
_symmetry.space_group_name_H-M   'P 1'
#
loop_
_entity.id
_entity.type
_entity.pdbx_description
1 polymer ?
#
loop_
_entity_poly.entity_id
_entity_poly.type
_entity_poly.pdbx_seq_one_letter_code
_entity_poly.pdbx_strand_id
1 'polypeptide(L)' 'MLTFYKQSEITLMNLADLLELQDNDATFDIEYSDGILTIEVSDSNQEYVINRHSANQKIWYSSPISGADYFSFDE' A
#
# COMPACT_ATOMS: atom_id res chain seq x y z
N MET A 1 -11.89 15.18 -4.33
CA MET A 1 -11.08 15.23 -3.08
C MET A 1 -11.65 14.33 -1.99
N LEU A 2 -12.89 14.55 -1.52
CA LEU A 2 -13.54 13.64 -0.55
C LEU A 2 -13.72 12.21 -1.09
N THR A 3 -14.10 12.06 -2.37
CA THR A 3 -14.22 10.76 -3.04
C THR A 3 -12.89 10.02 -3.06
N PHE A 4 -11.83 10.64 -3.59
CA PHE A 4 -10.47 10.08 -3.62
C PHE A 4 -10.00 9.66 -2.22
N TYR A 5 -10.14 10.53 -1.22
CA TYR A 5 -9.69 10.23 0.14
C TYR A 5 -10.37 8.96 0.67
N LYS A 6 -11.71 8.90 0.57
CA LYS A 6 -12.48 7.74 1.05
C LYS A 6 -12.12 6.47 0.28
N GLN A 7 -12.00 6.55 -1.04
CA GLN A 7 -11.72 5.38 -1.88
C GLN A 7 -10.30 4.86 -1.65
N SER A 8 -9.31 5.75 -1.55
CA SER A 8 -7.92 5.37 -1.26
C SER A 8 -7.78 4.76 0.14
N GLU A 9 -8.46 5.29 1.15
CA GLU A 9 -8.50 4.69 2.50
C GLU A 9 -9.00 3.24 2.45
N ILE A 10 -10.19 3.04 1.86
CA ILE A 10 -10.79 1.70 1.73
C ILE A 10 -9.90 0.76 0.90
N THR A 11 -9.28 1.28 -0.16
CA THR A 11 -8.42 0.48 -1.04
C THR A 11 -7.18 -0.01 -0.31
N LEU A 12 -6.51 0.85 0.46
CA LEU A 12 -5.30 0.48 1.19
C LEU A 12 -5.60 -0.44 2.37
N MET A 13 -6.69 -0.20 3.11
CA MET A 13 -7.15 -1.11 4.17
C MET A 13 -7.45 -2.51 3.62
N ASN A 14 -8.26 -2.59 2.56
CA ASN A 14 -8.60 -3.87 1.95
C ASN A 14 -7.37 -4.59 1.38
N LEU A 15 -6.38 -3.84 0.87
CA LEU A 15 -5.14 -4.43 0.38
C LEU A 15 -4.33 -5.04 1.54
N ALA A 16 -4.22 -4.35 2.68
CA ALA A 16 -3.59 -4.88 3.87
C ALA A 16 -4.27 -6.19 4.33
N ASP A 17 -5.61 -6.15 4.51
CA ASP A 17 -6.39 -7.33 4.91
C ASP A 17 -6.23 -8.50 3.93
N LEU A 18 -6.18 -8.23 2.62
CA LEU A 18 -5.97 -9.26 1.60
C LEU A 18 -4.58 -9.87 1.69
N LEU A 19 -3.54 -9.07 1.92
CA LEU A 19 -2.18 -9.56 2.07
C LEU A 19 -2.05 -10.43 3.32
N GLU A 20 -2.58 -9.98 4.46
CA GLU A 20 -2.61 -10.77 5.71
C GLU A 20 -3.35 -12.10 5.52
N LEU A 21 -4.49 -12.10 4.82
CA LEU A 21 -5.26 -13.32 4.56
C LEU A 21 -4.52 -14.32 3.65
N GLN A 22 -3.67 -13.84 2.74
CA GLN A 22 -2.90 -14.69 1.83
C GLN A 22 -1.56 -15.15 2.41
N ASP A 23 -1.05 -14.48 3.45
CA ASP A 23 0.23 -14.80 4.08
C ASP A 23 0.15 -15.99 5.04
N ASN A 24 0.01 -17.19 4.47
CA ASN A 24 -0.13 -18.44 5.23
C ASN A 24 1.14 -18.81 6.02
N ASP A 25 2.31 -18.34 5.58
CA ASP A 25 3.61 -18.70 6.14
C ASP A 25 4.20 -17.61 7.05
N ALA A 26 3.45 -16.55 7.35
CA ALA A 26 3.90 -15.39 8.13
C ALA A 26 5.20 -14.76 7.57
N THR A 27 5.26 -14.64 6.24
CA THR A 27 6.40 -14.12 5.49
C THR A 27 6.39 -12.61 5.36
N PHE A 28 5.26 -11.97 5.60
CA PHE A 28 5.08 -10.53 5.49
C PHE A 28 4.80 -9.91 6.86
N ASP A 29 5.56 -8.88 7.23
CA ASP A 29 5.17 -7.93 8.28
C ASP A 29 4.43 -6.76 7.61
N ILE A 30 3.14 -6.64 7.88
CA ILE A 30 2.23 -5.71 7.20
C ILE A 30 1.77 -4.66 8.21
N GLU A 31 2.07 -3.39 7.93
CA GLU A 31 1.62 -2.27 8.76
C GLU A 31 0.85 -1.25 7.91
N TYR A 32 -0.39 -0.97 8.31
CA TYR A 32 -1.16 0.13 7.74
C TYR A 32 -1.38 1.24 8.77
N SER A 33 -0.97 2.47 8.43
CA SER A 33 -1.14 3.65 9.28
C SER A 33 -1.34 4.92 8.44
N ASP A 34 -2.46 5.61 8.65
CA ASP A 34 -2.83 6.90 8.04
C ASP A 34 -2.58 7.00 6.52
N GLY A 35 -3.02 5.98 5.78
CA GLY A 35 -2.85 5.95 4.32
C GLY A 35 -1.45 5.56 3.86
N ILE A 36 -0.62 5.00 4.73
CA ILE A 36 0.67 4.38 4.41
C ILE A 36 0.55 2.89 4.73
N LEU A 37 0.78 2.05 3.73
CA LEU A 37 0.88 0.60 3.85
C LEU A 37 2.35 0.21 3.65
N THR A 38 2.97 -0.35 4.68
CA THR A 38 4.33 -0.88 4.68
C THR A 38 4.26 -2.41 4.68
N ILE A 39 5.07 -3.06 3.86
CA ILE A 39 5.15 -4.52 3.74
C ILE A 39 6.62 -4.92 3.76
N GLU A 40 7.08 -5.52 4.85
CA GLU A 40 8.42 -6.09 4.95
C GLU A 40 8.38 -7.60 4.67
N VAL A 41 9.26 -8.07 3.79
CA VAL A 41 9.40 -9.48 3.44
C VAL A 41 10.51 -10.12 4.27
N SER A 42 10.13 -10.89 5.28
CA SER A 42 11.00 -11.45 6.33
C SER A 42 12.24 -12.18 5.79
N ASP A 43 12.11 -12.94 4.71
CA ASP A 43 13.22 -13.75 4.16
C ASP A 43 14.29 -12.91 3.44
N SER A 44 13.94 -11.70 3.01
CA SER A 44 14.80 -10.88 2.14
C SER A 44 15.11 -9.50 2.71
N ASN A 45 14.48 -9.11 3.82
CA ASN A 45 14.52 -7.76 4.38
C ASN A 45 14.19 -6.68 3.31
N GLN A 46 13.32 -7.03 2.36
CA GLN A 46 12.84 -6.12 1.34
C GLN A 46 11.59 -5.43 1.84
N GLU A 47 11.53 -4.11 1.69
CA GLU A 47 10.40 -3.29 2.10
C GLU A 47 9.69 -2.70 0.88
N TYR A 48 8.38 -2.89 0.81
CA TYR A 48 7.48 -2.20 -0.09
C TYR A 48 6.70 -1.16 0.69
N VAL A 49 6.50 0.01 0.10
CA VAL A 49 5.67 1.07 0.69
C VAL A 49 4.66 1.50 -0.35
N ILE A 50 3.38 1.52 0.02
CA ILE A 50 2.27 2.00 -0.81
C ILE A 50 1.56 3.09 -0.03
N ASN A 51 1.51 4.31 -0.54
CA ASN A 51 0.99 5.45 0.22
C ASN A 51 0.05 6.36 -0.58
N ARG A 52 -0.96 6.87 0.12
CA ARG A 52 -1.88 7.88 -0.40
C ARG A 52 -1.16 9.22 -0.51
N HIS A 53 -1.34 9.88 -1.64
CA HIS A 53 -0.87 11.24 -1.87
C HIS A 53 -2.05 12.16 -2.20
N SER A 54 -2.73 12.64 -1.15
CA SER A 54 -3.98 13.41 -1.25
C SER A 54 -3.87 14.70 -2.09
N ALA A 55 -2.71 15.35 -2.09
CA ALA A 55 -2.51 16.61 -2.80
C ALA A 55 -2.64 16.47 -4.33
N ASN A 56 -2.33 15.31 -4.89
CA ASN A 56 -2.41 15.06 -6.34
C ASN A 56 -3.35 13.90 -6.70
N GLN A 57 -4.14 13.40 -5.73
CA GLN A 57 -5.10 12.30 -5.91
C GLN A 57 -4.46 11.06 -6.55
N LYS A 58 -3.32 10.66 -6.00
CA LYS A 58 -2.58 9.46 -6.43
C LYS A 58 -2.34 8.52 -5.27
N ILE A 59 -2.14 7.25 -5.62
CA ILE A 59 -1.48 6.29 -4.75
C ILE A 59 -0.08 6.07 -5.32
N TRP A 60 0.94 6.28 -4.49
CA TRP A 60 2.32 6.01 -4.84
C TRP A 60 2.70 4.64 -4.32
N TYR A 61 3.66 3.99 -4.98
CA TYR A 61 4.34 2.84 -4.44
C TYR A 61 5.86 2.98 -4.60
N SER A 62 6.58 2.34 -3.69
CA SER A 62 8.02 2.12 -3.73
C SER A 62 8.27 0.62 -3.67
N SER A 63 9.02 0.11 -4.64
CA SER A 63 9.39 -1.30 -4.74
C SER A 63 10.92 -1.44 -4.78
N PRO A 64 11.51 -2.37 -4.02
CA PRO A 64 12.94 -2.67 -4.08
C PRO A 64 13.35 -3.35 -5.40
N ILE A 65 12.37 -3.81 -6.19
CA ILE A 65 12.59 -4.49 -7.48
C ILE A 65 12.44 -3.53 -8.66
N SER A 66 11.39 -2.68 -8.64
CA SER A 66 11.00 -1.85 -9.79
C SER A 66 11.15 -0.34 -9.57
N GLY A 67 11.57 0.09 -8.38
CA GLY A 67 11.61 1.50 -8.01
C GLY A 67 10.23 2.06 -7.67
N ALA A 68 10.07 3.37 -7.79
CA ALA A 68 8.85 4.07 -7.41
C ALA A 68 8.03 4.50 -8.64
N ASP A 69 6.71 4.37 -8.52
CA ASP A 69 5.75 4.86 -9.51
C ASP A 69 4.39 5.16 -8.82
N TYR A 70 3.37 5.54 -9.59
CA TYR A 70 2.07 5.92 -9.04
C TYR A 70 0.89 5.47 -9.90
N PHE A 71 -0.26 5.37 -9.25
CA PHE A 71 -1.58 5.24 -9.87
C PHE A 71 -2.34 6.55 -9.70
N SER A 72 -2.88 7.08 -10.81
CA SER A 72 -3.80 8.21 -10.78
C SER A 72 -5.22 7.73 -10.51
N PHE A 73 -5.98 8.48 -9.71
CA PHE A 73 -7.41 8.26 -9.57
C PHE A 73 -8.14 8.64 -10.86
N ASP A 74 -8.97 7.73 -11.36
CA ASP A 74 -9.94 7.96 -12.43
C ASP A 74 -11.33 7.71 -11.84
N GLU A 75 -12.27 8.64 -12.08
CA GLU A 75 -13.58 8.67 -11.40
C GLU A 75 -14.66 7.87 -12.15
#